data_AF-X1K9I2-F1
#
_entry.id   AF-X1K9I2-F1
#
_cell.length_a   1.000
_cell.length_b   1.000
_cell.length_c   1.000
_cell.angle_alpha   90.00
_cell.angle_beta   90.00
_cell.angle_gamma   90.00
#
_symmetry.space_group_name_H-M   'P 1'
#
loop_
_entity.id
_entity.type
_entity.pdbx_description
1 polymer ?
#
loop_
_entity_poly.entity_id
_entity_poly.type
_entity_poly.pdbx_seq_one_letter_code
_entity_poly.pdbx_strand_id
1 'polypeptide(L)'
;LQILEDGRLTDAKGRVAFFKNAILIMTSNIGSEHIARMGSLGFLGEREGAEKQSLKEKVSEALKESFRPEFLNRIDDIIIFNYLWPYFGEGPFFYNQLANFN
;
A
#
# COMPACT_ATOMS: atom_id res chain seq x y z
N LEU A 1 7.22 -4.68 -19.26
CA LEU A 1 6.47 -3.72 -20.11
C LEU A 1 5.54 -4.45 -21.05
N GLN A 2 6.01 -5.42 -21.86
CA GLN A 2 5.16 -6.17 -22.81
C GLN A 2 3.81 -6.69 -22.26
N ILE A 3 3.76 -7.20 -21.02
CA ILE A 3 2.48 -7.63 -20.42
C ILE A 3 1.52 -6.43 -20.21
N LEU A 4 2.05 -5.32 -19.70
CA LEU A 4 1.29 -4.10 -19.41
C LEU A 4 0.93 -3.31 -20.67
N GLU A 5 1.67 -3.51 -21.78
CA GLU A 5 1.47 -2.79 -23.04
C GLU A 5 0.65 -3.62 -24.03
N ASP A 6 1.11 -4.84 -24.34
CA ASP A 6 0.52 -5.70 -25.38
C ASP A 6 -0.46 -6.73 -24.81
N GLY A 7 -0.57 -6.83 -23.49
CA GLY A 7 -1.39 -7.86 -22.84
C GLY A 7 -0.93 -9.27 -23.19
N ARG A 8 0.37 -9.46 -23.49
CA ARG A 8 0.91 -10.73 -23.97
C ARG A 8 2.29 -10.99 -23.37
N LEU A 9 2.54 -12.24 -23.00
CA LEU A 9 3.86 -12.74 -22.63
C LEU A 9 4.19 -13.94 -23.52
N THR A 10 5.37 -13.95 -24.12
CA THR A 10 5.89 -15.14 -24.80
C THR A 10 7.04 -15.70 -23.95
N ASP A 11 6.98 -16.96 -23.56
CA ASP A 11 8.04 -17.59 -22.77
C ASP A 11 9.22 -18.04 -23.66
N ALA A 12 10.30 -18.53 -23.03
CA ALA A 12 11.50 -18.98 -23.73
C ALA A 12 11.29 -20.21 -24.65
N LYS A 13 10.15 -20.91 -24.52
CA LYS A 13 9.76 -22.03 -25.39
C LYS A 13 8.81 -21.60 -26.51
N GLY A 14 8.56 -20.30 -26.65
CA GLY A 14 7.67 -19.74 -27.67
C GLY A 14 6.17 -19.83 -27.32
N ARG A 15 5.81 -20.25 -26.10
CA ARG A 15 4.41 -20.31 -25.69
C ARG A 15 3.90 -18.92 -25.37
N VAL A 16 2.71 -18.61 -25.85
CA VAL A 16 2.08 -17.29 -25.70
C VAL A 16 0.97 -17.35 -24.64
N ALA A 17 1.06 -16.49 -23.64
CA ALA A 17 -0.01 -16.23 -22.68
C ALA A 17 -0.62 -14.84 -22.93
N PHE A 18 -1.94 -14.74 -22.87
CA PHE A 18 -2.69 -13.50 -23.04
C PHE A 18 -3.25 -13.02 -21.70
N PHE A 19 -3.12 -11.72 -21.43
CA PHE A 19 -3.47 -11.04 -20.19
C PHE A 19 -4.59 -10.00 -20.36
N LYS A 20 -5.20 -9.89 -21.55
CA LYS A 20 -6.29 -8.93 -21.83
C LYS A 20 -7.50 -9.05 -20.89
N ASN A 21 -7.72 -10.22 -20.30
CA ASN A 21 -8.80 -10.48 -19.34
C ASN A 21 -8.26 -10.87 -17.95
N ALA A 22 -7.04 -10.43 -17.62
CA ALA A 22 -6.40 -10.73 -16.34
C ALA A 22 -6.23 -9.45 -15.52
N ILE A 23 -6.45 -9.55 -14.21
CA ILE A 23 -6.07 -8.51 -13.26
C ILE A 23 -4.65 -8.82 -12.81
N LEU A 24 -3.73 -7.90 -13.06
CA LEU A 24 -2.36 -8.02 -12.57
C LEU A 24 -2.24 -7.34 -11.20
N ILE A 25 -2.01 -8.13 -10.16
CA ILE A 25 -1.73 -7.64 -8.82
C ILE A 25 -0.23 -7.75 -8.59
N MET A 26 0.40 -6.64 -8.23
CA MET A 26 1.80 -6.57 -7.83
C MET A 26 1.90 -6.08 -6.39
N THR A 27 2.81 -6.69 -5.64
CA THR A 27 3.05 -6.35 -4.23
C THR A 27 4.51 -5.98 -4.05
N SER A 28 4.78 -4.95 -3.25
CA SER A 28 6.12 -4.53 -2.90
C SER A 28 6.17 -4.07 -1.44
N ASN A 29 7.34 -4.17 -0.82
CA ASN A 29 7.63 -3.66 0.52
C ASN A 29 8.21 -2.23 0.52
N ILE A 30 8.29 -1.57 -0.64
CA ILE A 30 8.77 -0.19 -0.76
C ILE A 30 7.93 0.75 0.11
N GLY A 31 8.61 1.60 0.89
CA GLY A 31 7.96 2.58 1.78
C GLY A 31 7.41 1.99 3.07
N SER A 32 7.66 0.70 3.36
CA SER A 32 7.19 0.03 4.57
C SER A 32 7.69 0.68 5.87
N GLU A 33 8.89 1.27 5.86
CA GLU A 33 9.46 2.03 6.97
C GLU A 33 8.70 3.32 7.28
N HIS A 34 8.07 3.94 6.28
CA HIS A 34 7.20 5.11 6.50
C HIS A 34 5.87 4.71 7.13
N ILE A 35 5.31 3.56 6.70
CA ILE A 35 4.07 3.00 7.23
C ILE A 35 4.27 2.55 8.70
N ALA A 36 5.37 1.86 8.99
CA ALA A 36 5.69 1.38 10.35
C ALA A 36 5.83 2.53 11.36
N ARG A 37 6.50 3.62 10.98
CA ARG A 37 6.63 4.81 11.84
C ARG A 37 5.29 5.48 12.12
N MET A 38 4.38 5.52 11.16
CA MET A 38 3.02 6.04 11.37
C MET A 38 2.22 5.15 12.32
N GLY A 39 2.35 3.82 12.19
CA GLY A 39 1.74 2.87 13.13
C GLY A 39 2.18 3.09 14.57
N SER A 40 3.45 3.46 14.80
CA SER A 40 3.96 3.80 16.14
C SER A 40 3.54 5.19 16.66
N LEU A 41 3.12 6.10 15.78
CA LEU A 41 2.65 7.45 16.14
C LEU A 41 1.15 7.49 16.46
N GLY A 42 0.37 6.51 15.97
CA GLY A 42 -1.07 6.35 16.22
C GLY A 42 -1.49 6.13 17.67
N PHE A 43 -0.56 6.16 18.63
CA PHE A 43 -0.84 6.23 20.07
C PHE A 43 -1.20 7.64 20.57
N LEU A 44 -1.02 8.69 19.74
CA LEU A 44 -1.27 10.08 20.11
C LEU A 44 -2.28 10.75 19.15
N GLY A 45 -3.57 10.61 19.47
CA GLY A 45 -4.67 11.56 19.17
C GLY A 45 -4.78 12.26 17.80
N GLU A 46 -5.85 11.93 17.08
CA GLU A 46 -6.65 12.84 16.22
C GLU A 46 -5.90 13.78 15.24
N ARG A 47 -4.96 13.27 14.44
CA ARG A 47 -4.47 13.97 13.23
C ARG A 47 -4.51 13.08 11.98
N GLU A 48 -5.58 12.31 11.81
CA GLU A 48 -5.69 11.27 10.76
C GLU A 48 -5.55 11.81 9.31
N GLY A 49 -6.03 13.02 9.03
CA GLY A 49 -6.06 13.54 7.64
C GLY A 49 -4.70 13.98 7.10
N ALA A 50 -3.99 14.82 7.85
CA ALA A 50 -2.71 15.40 7.42
C ALA A 50 -1.59 14.35 7.41
N GLU A 51 -1.61 13.43 8.38
CA GLU A 51 -0.61 12.36 8.45
C GLU A 51 -0.78 11.37 7.30
N LYS A 52 -2.01 10.97 6.97
CA LYS A 52 -2.29 10.06 5.85
C LYS A 52 -1.86 10.64 4.50
N GLN A 53 -2.07 11.94 4.29
CA GLN A 53 -1.59 12.63 3.09
C GLN A 53 -0.05 12.62 3.03
N SER A 54 0.63 12.91 4.15
CA SER A 54 2.09 12.83 4.24
C SER A 54 2.64 11.42 3.99
N LEU A 55 1.93 10.37 4.42
CA LEU A 55 2.33 8.99 4.13
C LEU A 55 2.29 8.70 2.63
N LYS A 56 1.18 9.07 1.98
CA LYS A 56 1.00 8.84 0.55
C LYS A 56 2.10 9.52 -0.27
N GLU A 57 2.49 10.72 0.11
CA GLU A 57 3.59 11.47 -0.53
C GLU A 57 4.93 10.74 -0.38
N LYS A 58 5.29 10.32 0.85
CA LYS A 58 6.53 9.58 1.12
C LYS A 58 6.59 8.25 0.39
N VAL A 59 5.50 7.49 0.37
CA VAL A 59 5.42 6.23 -0.39
C VAL A 59 5.50 6.51 -1.90
N SER A 60 4.87 7.57 -2.39
CA SER A 60 4.97 7.95 -3.80
C SER A 60 6.38 8.35 -4.21
N GLU A 61 7.13 9.02 -3.34
CA GLU A 61 8.54 9.38 -3.57
C GLU A 61 9.40 8.12 -3.65
N ALA A 62 9.30 7.23 -2.65
CA ALA A 62 10.03 5.96 -2.64
C ALA A 62 9.74 5.08 -3.87
N LEU A 63 8.50 5.09 -4.38
CA LEU A 63 8.13 4.41 -5.62
C LEU A 63 8.79 5.04 -6.86
N LYS A 64 8.88 6.37 -6.94
CA LYS A 64 9.55 7.09 -8.04
C LYS A 64 11.07 6.91 -8.03
N GLU A 65 11.67 6.74 -6.86
CA GLU A 65 13.09 6.41 -6.73
C GLU A 65 13.38 4.96 -7.14
N SER A 66 12.46 4.04 -6.81
CA SER A 66 12.64 2.61 -7.06
C SER A 66 12.28 2.18 -8.48
N PHE A 67 11.30 2.84 -9.11
CA PHE A 67 10.78 2.48 -10.43
C PHE A 67 10.88 3.64 -11.41
N ARG A 68 11.12 3.30 -12.68
CA ARG A 68 11.10 4.29 -13.76
C ARG A 68 9.69 4.86 -13.93
N PRO A 69 9.54 6.17 -14.25
CA PRO A 69 8.25 6.78 -14.51
C PRO A 69 7.41 6.03 -15.56
N GLU A 70 8.06 5.51 -16.61
CA GLU A 70 7.40 4.74 -17.66
C GLU A 70 6.67 3.50 -17.15
N PHE A 71 7.20 2.84 -16.12
CA PHE A 71 6.55 1.69 -15.50
C PHE A 71 5.38 2.12 -14.63
N LEU A 72 5.57 3.16 -13.80
CA LEU A 72 4.51 3.68 -12.93
C LEU A 72 3.32 4.21 -13.74
N ASN A 73 3.58 4.83 -14.89
CA ASN A 73 2.55 5.32 -15.82
C ASN A 73 1.72 4.20 -16.47
N ARG A 74 2.06 2.93 -16.23
CA ARG A 74 1.30 1.75 -16.71
C ARG A 74 0.53 1.05 -15.60
N ILE A 75 0.58 1.59 -14.38
CA ILE A 75 -0.18 1.10 -13.23
C ILE A 75 -1.44 1.95 -13.11
N ASP A 76 -2.59 1.29 -13.15
CA ASP A 76 -3.88 1.98 -13.03
C ASP A 76 -4.10 2.53 -11.61
N ASP A 77 -3.86 1.68 -10.59
CA ASP A 77 -4.08 2.02 -9.18
C ASP A 77 -2.94 1.54 -8.28
N ILE A 78 -2.59 2.36 -7.29
CA ILE A 78 -1.61 2.04 -6.25
C ILE A 78 -2.33 2.03 -4.90
N ILE A 79 -2.41 0.83 -4.30
CA ILE A 79 -3.04 0.63 -3.00
C ILE A 79 -1.96 0.56 -1.92
N ILE A 80 -2.04 1.47 -0.94
CA ILE A 80 -1.16 1.49 0.23
C ILE A 80 -1.88 0.75 1.37
N PHE A 81 -1.28 -0.31 1.88
CA PHE A 81 -1.81 -1.04 3.02
C PHE A 81 -1.49 -0.31 4.33
N ASN A 82 -2.49 -0.12 5.17
CA ASN A 82 -2.28 0.36 6.53
C ASN A 82 -1.59 -0.71 7.38
N TYR A 83 -0.88 -0.28 8.42
CA TYR A 83 -0.34 -1.21 9.41
C TYR A 83 -1.50 -1.99 10.06
N LEU A 84 -1.34 -3.30 10.18
CA LEU A 84 -2.32 -4.13 10.88
C LEU A 84 -2.25 -3.78 12.37
N TRP A 85 -3.31 -3.19 12.90
CA TRP A 85 -3.43 -3.06 14.34
C TRP A 85 -3.52 -4.47 14.93
N PRO A 86 -2.60 -4.86 15.83
CA PRO A 86 -2.77 -6.12 16.50
C PRO A 86 -4.03 -5.98 17.37
N TYR A 87 -5.03 -6.80 17.09
CA TYR A 87 -6.20 -6.99 17.94
C TYR A 87 -5.80 -7.68 19.26
N PHE A 88 -4.90 -7.06 20.02
CA PHE A 88 -4.90 -7.24 21.46
C PHE A 88 -6.19 -6.56 21.95
N GLY A 89 -6.96 -7.23 22.79
CA GLY A 89 -8.31 -6.85 23.24
C GLY A 89 -8.37 -5.58 24.08
N GLU A 90 -7.78 -4.49 23.59
CA GLU A 90 -7.78 -3.13 24.14
C GLU A 90 -7.95 -2.12 22.99
N GLY A 91 -8.79 -2.45 22.02
CA GLY A 91 -9.18 -1.50 20.97
C GLY A 91 -9.97 -0.30 21.55
N PRO A 92 -10.29 0.71 20.73
CA PRO A 92 -11.01 1.92 21.16
C PRO A 92 -12.31 1.64 21.95
N PHE A 93 -12.92 0.48 21.72
CA PHE A 93 -14.07 -0.02 22.47
C PHE A 93 -13.79 -0.27 23.97
N PHE A 94 -12.57 -0.67 24.35
CA PHE A 94 -12.19 -0.90 25.75
C PHE A 94 -11.97 0.41 26.52
N TYR A 95 -11.40 1.44 25.88
CA TYR A 95 -11.24 2.76 26.51
C TYR A 95 -12.58 3.43 26.80
N ASN A 96 -13.56 3.33 25.89
CA ASN A 96 -14.91 3.84 26.14
C ASN A 96 -15.65 3.08 27.25
N GLN A 97 -15.30 1.82 27.53
CA GLN A 97 -15.91 1.08 28.63
C GLN A 97 -15.32 1.47 29.99
N LEU A 98 -14.02 1.79 30.06
CA LEU A 98 -13.37 2.29 31.29
C LEU A 98 -13.76 3.74 31.62
N ALA A 99 -14.04 4.59 30.61
CA ALA A 99 -14.48 5.96 30.82
C ALA A 99 -15.90 6.08 31.42
N ASN A 100 -16.72 5.02 31.33
CA ASN A 100 -18.06 4.97 31.93
C ASN A 100 -18.08 4.39 33.36
N PHE A 101 -16.91 4.16 33.96
CA PHE A 101 -16.77 3.65 35.34
C PHE A 101 -16.31 4.72 36.36
N ASN A 102 -16.45 6.02 36.04
CA ASN A 102 -16.35 7.09 37.03
C ASN A 102 -17.64 7.91 37.07
#